data_AF-A0A841KJZ0-F1
#
_entry.id   AF-A0A841KJZ0-F1
#
_cell.length_a   1.000
_cell.length_b   1.000
_cell.length_c   1.000
_cell.angle_alpha   90.00
_cell.angle_beta   90.00
_cell.angle_gamma   90.00
#
_symmetry.space_group_name_H-M   'P 1'
#
loop_
_entity.id
_entity.type
_entity.pdbx_description
1 polymer ?
#
loop_
_entity_poly.entity_id
_entity_poly.type
_entity_poly.pdbx_seq_one_letter_code
_entity_poly.pdbx_strand_id
1 'polypeptide(L)'
;MRSAGTVIKLLKDNKILNHSKLGPMIVCSCNVLTDKQILATLQSETPGAPRSPAQAYRCLGCNPECGRCLVTVRRLLQAARMDACNVGCPGCPGAAEHEAHVPAGNNVVPFDKRPRPEAPAEQPAEALPLIAAE
;
A
#
# COMPACT_ATOMS: atom_id res chain seq x y z
N MET A 1 39.18 -9.34 -23.56
CA MET A 1 39.02 -7.93 -23.15
C MET A 1 37.66 -7.41 -23.61
N ARG A 2 36.58 -7.89 -22.98
CA ARG A 2 35.21 -7.48 -23.30
C ARG A 2 34.86 -6.32 -22.37
N SER A 3 34.67 -5.15 -22.96
CA SER A 3 34.54 -3.85 -22.32
C SER A 3 33.44 -3.84 -21.23
N ALA A 4 33.80 -3.29 -20.06
CA ALA A 4 32.93 -3.07 -18.91
C ALA A 4 31.67 -2.23 -19.22
N GLY A 5 31.60 -1.60 -20.40
CA GLY A 5 30.45 -0.82 -20.84
C GLY A 5 29.19 -1.63 -21.20
N THR A 6 29.28 -2.95 -21.40
CA THR A 6 28.11 -3.75 -21.85
C THR A 6 27.16 -4.11 -20.70
N VAL A 7 27.67 -4.21 -19.47
CA VAL A 7 26.86 -4.64 -18.30
C VAL A 7 25.87 -3.55 -17.87
N ILE A 8 26.20 -2.27 -18.07
CA ILE A 8 25.32 -1.14 -17.67
C ILE A 8 24.07 -1.03 -18.57
N LYS A 9 24.10 -1.58 -19.79
CA LYS A 9 22.95 -1.53 -20.71
C LYS A 9 21.87 -2.56 -20.35
N LEU A 10 22.22 -3.63 -19.63
CA LEU A 10 21.33 -4.73 -19.26
C LEU A 10 20.49 -4.48 -17.99
N LEU A 11 20.58 -3.30 -17.38
CA LEU A 11 19.70 -2.89 -16.28
C LEU A 11 18.50 -2.04 -16.74
N LYS A 12 18.41 -1.69 -18.03
CA LYS A 12 17.31 -0.86 -18.57
C LYS A 12 16.19 -1.63 -19.26
N ASP A 13 16.33 -2.94 -19.44
CA ASP A 13 15.42 -3.75 -20.26
C ASP A 13 14.65 -4.84 -19.47
N ASN A 14 14.29 -4.58 -18.21
CA ASN A 14 13.18 -5.32 -17.57
C ASN A 14 11.85 -4.69 -18.00
N LYS A 15 11.37 -5.11 -19.18
CA LYS A 15 10.14 -4.71 -19.86
C LYS A 15 8.86 -5.20 -19.16
N ILE A 16 8.72 -4.95 -17.87
CA ILE A 16 7.44 -5.10 -17.16
C ILE A 16 7.23 -3.79 -16.41
N LEU A 17 6.36 -2.90 -16.94
CA LEU A 17 5.89 -1.63 -16.33
C LEU A 17 6.75 -0.36 -16.52
N ASN A 18 7.09 0.01 -17.75
CA ASN A 18 7.47 1.40 -18.05
C ASN A 18 6.21 2.31 -18.00
N HIS A 19 5.62 2.51 -16.81
CA HIS A 19 4.47 3.43 -16.59
C HIS A 19 4.79 4.87 -17.00
N SER A 20 6.07 5.22 -17.07
CA SER A 20 6.57 6.53 -17.50
C SER A 20 6.27 6.88 -18.96
N LYS A 21 5.87 5.92 -19.82
CA LYS A 21 5.66 6.16 -21.26
C LYS A 21 4.21 6.02 -21.74
N LEU A 22 3.32 5.44 -20.94
CA LEU A 22 1.89 5.42 -21.21
C LEU A 22 1.29 6.64 -20.49
N GLY A 23 0.34 7.34 -21.09
CA GLY A 23 -0.23 8.57 -20.51
C GLY A 23 -0.76 8.37 -19.08
N PRO A 24 -1.01 9.46 -18.32
CA PRO A 24 -1.49 9.34 -16.95
C PRO A 24 -2.80 8.54 -16.91
N MET A 25 -2.78 7.40 -16.20
CA MET A 25 -3.97 6.57 -16.02
C MET A 25 -4.82 7.18 -14.91
N ILE A 26 -6.11 7.49 -15.18
CA ILE A 26 -7.05 7.84 -14.11
C ILE A 26 -7.33 6.60 -13.28
N VAL A 27 -6.96 6.66 -12.00
CA VAL A 27 -7.14 5.58 -11.03
C VAL A 27 -8.43 5.76 -10.24
N CYS A 28 -8.77 7.00 -9.88
CA CYS A 28 -9.96 7.32 -9.09
C CYS A 28 -10.88 8.28 -9.86
N SER A 29 -12.06 7.81 -10.26
CA SER A 29 -13.04 8.68 -10.94
C SER A 29 -13.71 9.68 -9.99
N CYS A 30 -13.97 9.30 -8.73
CA CYS A 30 -14.63 10.17 -7.75
C CYS A 30 -13.83 11.44 -7.45
N ASN A 31 -12.52 11.28 -7.28
CA ASN A 31 -11.62 12.36 -6.91
C ASN A 31 -10.75 12.82 -8.09
N VAL A 32 -11.01 12.28 -9.30
CA VAL A 32 -10.27 12.54 -10.55
C VAL A 32 -8.75 12.45 -10.35
N LEU A 33 -8.29 11.34 -9.73
CA LEU A 33 -6.88 11.12 -9.42
C LEU A 33 -6.23 10.20 -10.44
N THR A 34 -5.04 10.59 -10.86
CA THR A 34 -4.15 9.81 -11.74
C THR A 34 -3.16 8.99 -10.94
N ASP A 35 -2.62 7.95 -11.57
CA ASP A 35 -1.48 7.18 -11.08
C ASP A 35 -0.30 8.07 -10.66
N LYS A 36 0.06 9.06 -11.49
CA LYS A 36 1.14 10.00 -11.21
C LYS A 36 0.90 10.82 -9.95
N GLN A 37 -0.32 11.32 -9.74
CA GLN A 37 -0.67 12.06 -8.52
C GLN A 37 -0.56 11.18 -7.28
N ILE A 38 -1.02 9.93 -7.37
CA ILE A 38 -0.89 8.95 -6.27
C ILE A 38 0.58 8.67 -5.98
N LEU A 39 1.40 8.42 -7.01
CA LEU A 39 2.81 8.09 -6.85
C LEU A 39 3.66 9.28 -6.37
N ALA A 40 3.29 10.52 -6.72
CA ALA A 40 3.95 11.72 -6.22
C ALA A 40 3.88 11.84 -4.68
N THR A 41 2.85 11.24 -4.04
CA THR A 41 2.75 11.20 -2.57
C THR A 41 3.87 10.40 -1.90
N LEU A 42 4.57 9.53 -2.62
CA LEU A 42 5.73 8.80 -2.09
C LEU A 42 7.01 9.64 -2.12
N GLN A 43 7.04 10.71 -2.91
CA GLN A 43 8.18 11.60 -3.07
C GLN A 43 8.15 12.78 -2.11
N SER A 44 7.05 12.99 -1.37
CA SER A 44 6.94 14.09 -0.43
C SER A 44 7.96 13.95 0.69
N GLU A 45 8.70 15.03 0.97
CA GLU A 45 9.77 15.13 1.99
C GLU A 45 9.26 15.01 3.44
N THR A 46 7.95 14.77 3.64
CA THR A 46 7.36 14.60 4.96
C THR A 46 7.73 13.22 5.55
N PRO A 47 8.06 13.16 6.85
CA PRO A 47 8.27 11.88 7.53
C PRO A 47 6.97 11.07 7.51
N GLY A 48 6.90 10.06 6.62
CA GLY A 48 5.75 9.16 6.55
C GLY A 48 5.09 9.08 5.17
N ALA A 49 5.88 8.78 4.14
CA ALA A 49 5.35 8.36 2.85
C ALA A 49 4.21 7.33 3.04
N PRO A 50 3.06 7.49 2.36
CA PRO A 50 1.86 6.76 2.68
C PRO A 50 2.08 5.25 2.54
N ARG A 51 1.83 4.51 3.62
CA ARG A 51 1.89 3.04 3.70
C ARG A 51 0.59 2.38 3.25
N SER A 52 -0.50 3.14 3.24
CA SER A 52 -1.85 2.67 2.84
C SER A 52 -2.54 3.64 1.86
N PRO A 53 -3.55 3.18 1.11
CA PRO A 53 -4.35 4.06 0.25
C PRO A 53 -4.97 5.21 1.03
N ALA A 54 -5.54 4.93 2.21
CA ALA A 54 -6.16 5.96 3.03
C ALA A 54 -5.18 7.07 3.42
N GLN A 55 -3.91 6.72 3.68
CA GLN A 55 -2.86 7.72 3.88
C GLN A 55 -2.57 8.50 2.59
N ALA A 56 -2.49 7.84 1.44
CA ALA A 56 -2.28 8.52 0.15
C ALA A 56 -3.40 9.52 -0.16
N TYR A 57 -4.67 9.16 0.07
CA TYR A 57 -5.81 10.07 -0.05
C TYR A 57 -5.66 11.28 0.90
N ARG A 58 -5.28 11.05 2.16
CA ARG A 58 -5.01 12.14 3.12
C ARG A 58 -3.86 13.06 2.69
N CYS A 59 -2.78 12.50 2.15
CA CYS A 59 -1.67 13.29 1.60
C CYS A 59 -2.12 14.18 0.42
N LEU A 60 -3.13 13.74 -0.34
CA LEU A 60 -3.74 14.50 -1.43
C LEU A 60 -4.89 15.42 -0.97
N GLY A 61 -5.19 15.47 0.33
CA GLY A 61 -6.25 16.32 0.89
C GLY A 61 -7.67 15.87 0.56
N CYS A 62 -7.88 14.58 0.27
CA CYS A 62 -9.22 14.04 -0.02
C CYS A 62 -9.51 12.75 0.76
N ASN A 63 -10.78 12.33 0.77
CA ASN A 63 -11.23 11.05 1.32
C ASN A 63 -11.70 10.11 0.20
N PRO A 64 -11.66 8.78 0.40
CA PRO A 64 -12.22 7.84 -0.56
C PRO A 64 -13.76 7.85 -0.51
N GLU A 65 -14.41 8.08 -1.65
CA GLU A 65 -15.88 8.06 -1.78
C GLU A 65 -16.44 6.63 -1.93
N CYS A 66 -16.21 5.98 -3.09
CA CYS A 66 -16.78 4.66 -3.39
C CYS A 66 -15.81 3.48 -3.16
N GLY A 67 -14.55 3.75 -2.83
CA GLY A 67 -13.53 2.73 -2.54
C GLY A 67 -13.08 1.80 -3.69
N ARG A 68 -13.72 1.83 -4.87
CA ARG A 68 -13.40 0.92 -6.00
C ARG A 68 -11.94 0.97 -6.45
N CYS A 69 -11.33 2.15 -6.35
CA CYS A 69 -9.94 2.41 -6.72
C CYS A 69 -8.92 1.96 -5.66
N LEU A 70 -9.35 1.59 -4.45
CA LEU A 70 -8.44 1.30 -3.33
C LEU A 70 -7.47 0.14 -3.62
N VAL A 71 -7.94 -0.92 -4.30
CA VAL A 71 -7.09 -2.07 -4.66
C VAL A 71 -6.00 -1.64 -5.65
N THR A 72 -6.36 -0.84 -6.67
CA THR A 72 -5.40 -0.29 -7.63
C THR A 72 -4.40 0.64 -6.97
N VAL A 73 -4.85 1.52 -6.06
CA VAL A 73 -3.97 2.41 -5.28
C VAL A 73 -2.99 1.58 -4.44
N ARG A 74 -3.43 0.49 -3.78
CA ARG A 74 -2.52 -0.40 -3.03
C ARG A 74 -1.42 -0.95 -3.93
N ARG A 75 -1.80 -1.49 -5.09
CA ARG A 75 -0.84 -2.06 -6.06
C ARG A 75 0.16 -1.02 -6.55
N LEU A 76 -0.28 0.19 -6.86
CA LEU A 76 0.61 1.28 -7.28
C LEU A 76 1.62 1.63 -6.20
N LEU A 77 1.16 1.84 -4.96
CA LEU A 77 2.04 2.15 -3.84
C LEU A 77 3.03 1.01 -3.56
N GLN A 78 2.59 -0.23 -3.76
CA GLN A 78 3.42 -1.40 -3.51
C GLN A 78 4.46 -1.63 -4.60
N ALA A 79 4.07 -1.53 -5.87
CA ALA A 79 4.98 -1.59 -7.00
C ALA A 79 6.08 -0.53 -6.87
N ALA A 80 5.72 0.71 -6.59
CA ALA A 80 6.69 1.79 -6.41
C ALA A 80 7.68 1.55 -5.26
N ARG A 81 7.27 0.85 -4.19
CA ARG A 81 8.18 0.46 -3.10
C ARG A 81 9.09 -0.68 -3.53
N MET A 82 8.58 -1.66 -4.26
CA MET A 82 9.39 -2.77 -4.78
C MET A 82 10.46 -2.23 -5.73
N ASP A 83 10.11 -1.29 -6.61
CA ASP A 83 11.05 -0.62 -7.52
C ASP A 83 12.14 0.17 -6.77
N ALA A 84 11.81 0.73 -5.61
CA ALA A 84 12.76 1.45 -4.76
C ALA A 84 13.62 0.54 -3.85
N CYS A 85 13.22 -0.72 -3.63
CA CYS A 85 13.90 -1.65 -2.73
C CYS A 85 14.92 -2.54 -3.47
N ASN A 86 16.22 -2.25 -3.33
CA ASN A 86 17.29 -3.05 -3.94
C ASN A 86 17.68 -4.33 -3.15
N VAL A 87 16.99 -4.65 -2.05
CA VAL A 87 17.43 -5.68 -1.08
C VAL A 87 16.91 -7.08 -1.42
N GLY A 88 15.82 -7.20 -2.19
CA GLY A 88 15.31 -8.51 -2.66
C GLY A 88 14.91 -9.49 -1.54
N CYS A 89 14.39 -9.00 -0.40
CA CYS A 89 14.06 -9.87 0.74
C CYS A 89 12.82 -10.75 0.47
N PRO A 90 12.86 -12.05 0.81
CA PRO A 90 11.73 -12.98 0.61
C PRO A 90 10.52 -12.70 1.53
N GLY A 91 10.69 -11.87 2.57
CA GLY A 91 9.64 -11.49 3.52
C GLY A 91 9.00 -10.13 3.27
N CYS A 92 9.31 -9.45 2.16
CA CYS A 92 8.68 -8.18 1.86
C CYS A 92 7.20 -8.40 1.53
N PRO A 93 6.25 -7.67 2.15
CA PRO A 93 4.82 -7.87 1.90
C PRO A 93 4.43 -7.67 0.42
N GLY A 94 5.25 -6.96 -0.37
CA GLY A 94 5.07 -6.82 -1.82
C GLY A 94 5.55 -7.98 -2.70
N ALA A 95 6.27 -8.96 -2.15
CA ALA A 95 6.65 -10.17 -2.87
C ALA A 95 5.53 -11.23 -2.87
N ALA A 96 4.66 -11.21 -1.85
CA ALA A 96 3.63 -12.22 -1.64
C ALA A 96 2.38 -12.07 -2.53
N GLU A 97 2.20 -10.94 -3.21
CA GLU A 97 0.97 -10.63 -3.95
C GLU A 97 0.94 -11.10 -5.41
N HIS A 98 1.99 -11.76 -5.91
CA HIS A 98 1.93 -12.44 -7.21
C HIS A 98 1.09 -13.73 -7.18
N GLU A 99 0.76 -14.28 -6.00
CA GLU A 99 0.02 -15.56 -5.93
C GLU A 99 -1.05 -15.66 -4.82
N ALA A 100 -1.29 -14.61 -4.03
CA ALA A 100 -2.24 -14.70 -2.91
C ALA A 100 -3.16 -13.48 -2.75
N HIS A 101 -4.12 -13.33 -3.67
CA HIS A 101 -5.48 -12.95 -3.25
C HIS A 101 -6.53 -13.43 -4.27
N VAL A 102 -6.72 -14.75 -4.36
CA VAL A 102 -8.06 -15.27 -4.61
C VAL A 102 -8.77 -15.17 -3.25
N PRO A 103 -9.75 -14.28 -3.03
CA PRO A 103 -10.54 -14.35 -1.82
C PRO A 103 -11.19 -15.73 -1.78
N ALA A 104 -10.80 -16.56 -0.82
CA ALA A 104 -11.48 -17.80 -0.55
C ALA A 104 -12.93 -17.46 -0.17
N GLY A 105 -13.86 -17.72 -1.10
CA GLY A 105 -15.29 -17.95 -0.90
C GLY A 105 -16.10 -16.95 -0.06
N ASN A 106 -17.11 -16.34 -0.67
CA ASN A 106 -18.39 -15.81 -0.12
C ASN A 106 -18.44 -14.97 1.17
N ASN A 107 -17.34 -14.75 1.90
CA ASN A 107 -17.29 -14.05 3.19
C ASN A 107 -16.74 -12.62 3.09
N VAL A 108 -16.82 -12.02 1.89
CA VAL A 108 -16.52 -10.59 1.72
C VAL A 108 -17.80 -9.81 1.97
N VAL A 109 -18.02 -9.35 3.20
CA VAL A 109 -19.05 -8.35 3.47
C VAL A 109 -18.63 -7.02 2.84
N PRO A 110 -19.50 -6.38 2.02
CA PRO A 110 -19.28 -5.02 1.53
C PRO A 110 -18.89 -4.08 2.67
N PHE A 111 -18.08 -3.05 2.40
CA PHE A 111 -17.62 -2.10 3.42
C PHE A 111 -18.80 -1.58 4.26
N ASP A 112 -19.88 -1.20 3.58
CA ASP A 112 -21.11 -0.65 4.16
C ASP A 112 -21.92 -1.65 5.00
N LYS A 113 -21.60 -2.95 4.88
CA LYS A 113 -22.22 -4.05 5.65
C LYS A 113 -21.30 -4.62 6.72
N ARG A 114 -20.08 -4.08 6.88
CA ARG A 114 -19.22 -4.51 7.97
C ARG A 114 -19.83 -4.03 9.29
N PRO A 115 -19.97 -4.93 10.29
CA PRO A 115 -20.41 -4.50 11.61
C PRO A 115 -19.44 -3.44 12.12
N ARG A 116 -19.98 -2.35 12.68
CA ARG A 116 -19.18 -1.38 13.42
C ARG A 116 -18.44 -2.17 14.49
N PRO A 117 -17.11 -2.04 14.63
CA PRO A 117 -16.41 -2.69 15.73
C PRO A 117 -17.09 -2.23 17.02
N GLU A 118 -17.66 -3.19 17.74
CA GLU A 118 -18.13 -2.96 19.09
C GLU A 118 -16.96 -2.38 19.88
N ALA A 119 -17.22 -1.26 20.58
CA ALA A 119 -16.20 -0.63 21.40
C ALA A 119 -15.61 -1.71 22.30
N PRO A 120 -14.28 -1.82 22.43
CA PRO A 120 -13.68 -2.78 23.33
C PRO A 120 -14.37 -2.65 24.68
N ALA A 121 -14.99 -3.72 25.15
CA ALA A 121 -15.60 -3.73 26.46
C ALA A 121 -14.53 -3.24 27.45
N GLU A 122 -14.85 -2.17 28.15
CA GLU A 122 -14.00 -1.59 29.18
C GLU A 122 -13.82 -2.68 30.24
N GLN A 123 -12.70 -3.41 30.16
CA GLN A 123 -12.39 -4.44 31.15
C GLN A 123 -12.08 -3.67 32.44
N PRO A 124 -12.88 -3.82 33.51
CA PRO A 124 -12.56 -3.18 34.76
C PRO A 124 -11.18 -3.67 35.20
N ALA A 125 -10.30 -2.72 35.50
CA ALA A 125 -8.98 -2.99 36.05
C ALA A 125 -9.16 -3.88 37.29
N GLU A 126 -8.90 -5.18 37.14
CA GLU A 126 -8.90 -6.12 38.24
C GLU A 126 -7.78 -5.68 39.16
N ALA A 127 -8.17 -5.10 40.30
CA ALA A 127 -7.26 -4.57 41.29
C ALA A 127 -6.31 -5.69 41.71
N LEU A 128 -5.04 -5.59 41.34
CA LEU A 128 -4.00 -6.43 41.91
C LEU A 128 -4.07 -6.28 43.43
N PRO A 129 -4.27 -7.35 44.20
CA PRO A 129 -4.21 -7.26 45.65
C PRO A 129 -2.79 -6.86 46.05
N LEU A 130 -2.68 -5.69 46.69
CA LEU A 130 -1.57 -5.36 47.57
C LEU A 130 -1.50 -6.46 48.63
N ILE A 131 -0.56 -7.39 48.47
CA ILE A 131 -0.16 -8.28 49.56
C ILE A 131 0.46 -7.41 50.66
N ALA A 132 -0.30 -7.16 51.71
CA ALA A 132 0.19 -6.70 52.99
C ALA A 132 0.59 -7.91 53.84
N ALA A 133 1.57 -7.70 54.72
CA ALA A 133 2.17 -8.64 55.70
C ALA A 133 3.16 -9.65 55.10
N GLU A 134 4.39 -9.85 55.60
CA GLU A 134 5.13 -9.38 56.79
C GLU A 134 6.64 -9.52 56.50
#